data_AF-A0A6D2GEV1-F1
#
_entry.id   AF-A0A6D2GEV1-F1
#
_cell.length_a   1.000
_cell.length_b   1.000
_cell.length_c   1.000
_cell.angle_alpha   90.00
_cell.angle_beta   90.00
_cell.angle_gamma   90.00
#
_symmetry.space_group_name_H-M   'P 1'
#
loop_
_entity.id
_entity.type
_entity.pdbx_description
1 polymer ?
#
loop_
_entity_poly.entity_id
_entity_poly.type
_entity_poly.pdbx_seq_one_letter_code
_entity_poly.pdbx_strand_id
1 'polypeptide(L)'
;MTPGEVRRLYFIIRTFLSYGLDELIPRMRLTLPLRLWRYSLFWMPNRHKDKLLGERLRLALQELGPVWIKFGQMLSTRRDLFPPQIADQLALAPG
;
A
#
# COMPACT_ATOMS: atom_id res chain seq x y z
N MET A 1 19.37 13.18 -3.69
CA MET A 1 18.14 13.03 -2.88
C MET A 1 18.10 14.16 -1.89
N THR A 2 17.13 15.05 -2.01
CA THR A 2 16.93 16.10 -1.01
C THR A 2 16.32 15.49 0.26
N PRO A 3 16.64 16.00 1.46
CA PRO A 3 16.09 15.46 2.72
C PRO A 3 14.56 15.50 2.78
N GLY A 4 13.91 16.40 2.02
CA GLY A 4 12.46 16.46 1.90
C GLY A 4 11.83 15.28 1.15
N GLU A 5 12.48 14.80 0.09
CA GLU A 5 12.02 13.64 -0.69
C GLU A 5 12.08 12.35 0.13
N VAL A 6 13.13 12.18 0.91
CA VAL A 6 13.29 11.02 1.80
C VAL A 6 12.20 10.98 2.87
N ARG A 7 11.85 12.15 3.44
CA ARG A 7 10.73 12.28 4.40
C ARG A 7 9.40 11.90 3.77
N ARG A 8 9.15 12.34 2.54
CA ARG A 8 7.91 12.03 1.81
C ARG A 8 7.83 10.55 1.45
N LEU A 9 8.93 9.98 0.98
CA LEU A 9 9.04 8.55 0.70
C LEU A 9 8.82 7.72 1.97
N TYR A 10 9.42 8.12 3.10
CA TYR A 10 9.21 7.48 4.39
C TYR A 10 7.74 7.54 4.82
N PHE A 11 7.07 8.69 4.63
CA PHE A 11 5.65 8.82 4.93
C PHE A 11 4.80 7.87 4.08
N ILE A 12 5.04 7.82 2.76
CA ILE A 12 4.35 6.90 1.84
C ILE A 12 4.55 5.46 2.30
N ILE A 13 5.80 5.03 2.47
CA ILE A 13 6.13 3.67 2.90
C ILE A 13 5.45 3.36 4.24
N ARG A 14 5.53 4.26 5.22
CA ARG A 14 4.90 4.08 6.53
C ARG A 14 3.39 3.91 6.44
N THR A 15 2.69 4.71 5.63
CA THR A 15 1.25 4.55 5.40
C THR A 15 0.96 3.18 4.80
N PHE A 16 1.63 2.81 3.69
CA PHE A 16 1.43 1.49 3.07
C PHE A 16 1.67 0.32 4.04
N LEU A 17 2.70 0.43 4.87
CA LEU A 17 3.04 -0.56 5.89
C LEU A 17 2.01 -0.61 7.02
N SER A 18 1.49 0.54 7.46
CA SER A 18 0.46 0.65 8.50
C SER A 18 -0.88 0.05 8.07
N TYR A 19 -1.15 0.05 6.76
CA TYR A 19 -2.32 -0.59 6.15
C TYR A 19 -2.10 -2.07 5.79
N GLY A 20 -0.91 -2.63 6.05
CA GLY A 20 -0.63 -4.06 5.80
C GLY A 20 -0.60 -4.43 4.32
N LEU A 21 -0.18 -3.50 3.45
CA LEU A 21 -0.11 -3.71 1.99
C LEU A 21 1.16 -4.41 1.53
N ASP A 22 1.90 -4.98 2.45
CA ASP A 22 3.07 -5.78 2.15
C ASP A 22 2.75 -7.16 1.59
N GLU A 23 1.53 -7.66 1.84
CA GLU A 23 1.05 -8.90 1.22
C GLU A 23 0.97 -8.78 -0.30
N LEU A 24 0.80 -7.55 -0.82
CA LEU A 24 0.82 -7.23 -2.25
C LEU A 24 2.22 -7.25 -2.87
N ILE A 25 3.27 -7.12 -2.05
CA ILE A 25 4.63 -7.02 -2.56
C ILE A 25 5.13 -8.42 -2.88
N PRO A 26 5.40 -8.74 -4.18
CA PRO A 26 5.90 -10.06 -4.55
C PRO A 26 7.25 -10.32 -3.88
N ARG A 27 7.51 -11.59 -3.54
CA ARG A 27 8.75 -12.02 -2.87
C ARG A 27 9.95 -11.88 -3.81
N MET A 28 10.49 -10.67 -3.91
CA MET A 28 11.69 -10.34 -4.67
C MET A 28 12.88 -10.22 -3.73
N ARG A 29 14.11 -10.53 -4.19
CA ARG A 29 15.31 -10.52 -3.33
C ARG A 29 15.60 -9.16 -2.66
N LEU A 30 15.16 -8.06 -3.28
CA LEU A 30 15.27 -6.69 -2.74
C LEU A 30 14.38 -6.42 -1.52
N THR A 31 13.29 -7.19 -1.33
CA THR A 31 12.31 -6.95 -0.26
C THR A 31 12.57 -7.82 0.98
N LEU A 32 13.55 -8.73 0.92
CA LEU A 32 13.98 -9.57 2.05
C LEU A 32 14.50 -8.78 3.26
N PRO A 33 15.47 -7.84 3.12
CA PRO A 33 15.95 -7.06 4.27
C PRO A 33 14.85 -6.14 4.84
N LEU A 34 14.01 -5.55 3.97
CA LEU A 34 12.81 -4.80 4.37
C LEU A 34 11.84 -5.66 5.18
N ARG A 35 11.64 -6.92 4.78
CA ARG A 35 10.76 -7.86 5.45
C ARG A 35 11.32 -8.35 6.78
N LEU A 36 12.62 -8.59 6.87
CA LEU A 36 13.31 -8.91 8.14
C LEU A 36 13.22 -7.74 9.12
N TRP A 37 13.49 -6.52 8.65
CA TRP A 37 13.34 -5.31 9.46
C TRP A 37 11.89 -5.12 9.93
N ARG A 38 10.91 -5.48 9.08
CA ARG A 38 9.51 -5.46 9.49
C ARG A 38 9.09 -6.61 10.39
N TYR A 39 9.76 -7.76 10.30
CA TYR A 39 9.63 -8.83 11.28
C TYR A 39 10.15 -8.39 12.66
N SER A 40 11.11 -7.45 12.72
CA SER A 40 11.46 -6.77 13.97
C SER A 40 10.39 -5.75 14.41
N LEU A 41 9.61 -5.21 13.47
CA LEU A 41 8.38 -4.42 13.73
C LEU A 41 7.12 -5.30 13.89
N PHE A 42 7.24 -6.58 14.29
CA PHE A 42 6.10 -7.49 14.51
C PHE A 42 5.08 -6.96 15.54
N TRP A 43 5.47 -5.97 16.34
CA TRP A 43 4.62 -5.27 17.30
C TRP A 43 3.62 -4.29 16.62
N MET A 44 3.64 -4.12 15.30
CA MET A 44 2.61 -3.35 14.59
C MET A 44 1.42 -4.27 14.28
N PRO A 45 0.31 -4.19 15.02
CA PRO A 45 -0.88 -4.98 14.71
C PRO A 45 -1.39 -4.57 13.33
N ASN A 46 -1.61 -5.55 12.46
CA ASN A 46 -2.31 -5.33 11.20
C ASN A 46 -3.76 -4.97 11.53
N ARG A 47 -4.02 -3.67 11.81
CA ARG A 47 -5.25 -3.18 12.46
C ARG A 47 -6.53 -3.42 11.66
N HIS A 48 -6.42 -3.89 10.42
CA HIS A 48 -7.56 -4.10 9.52
C HIS A 48 -7.57 -5.48 8.88
N LYS A 49 -7.12 -6.54 9.60
CA LYS A 49 -7.23 -7.93 9.10
C LYS A 49 -8.63 -8.30 8.60
N ASP A 50 -9.66 -7.67 9.15
CA ASP A 50 -11.08 -7.83 8.78
C ASP A 50 -11.44 -7.27 7.39
N LYS A 51 -10.69 -6.30 6.88
CA LYS A 51 -10.98 -5.64 5.59
C LYS A 51 -10.25 -6.31 4.44
N LEU A 52 -10.89 -6.32 3.28
CA LEU A 52 -10.30 -6.79 2.02
C LEU A 52 -9.02 -6.00 1.70
N LEU A 53 -8.04 -6.68 1.12
CA LEU A 53 -6.72 -6.11 0.83
C LEU A 53 -6.82 -4.87 -0.09
N GLY A 54 -7.72 -4.90 -1.07
CA GLY A 54 -8.02 -3.76 -1.94
C GLY A 54 -8.62 -2.57 -1.21
N GLU A 55 -9.44 -2.81 -0.18
CA GLU A 55 -10.03 -1.74 0.63
C GLU A 55 -8.95 -1.03 1.46
N ARG A 56 -8.03 -1.80 2.06
CA ARG A 56 -6.87 -1.24 2.77
C ARG A 56 -6.00 -0.40 1.83
N LEU A 57 -5.82 -0.84 0.58
CA LEU A 57 -5.04 -0.13 -0.43
C LEU A 57 -5.71 1.19 -0.78
N ARG A 58 -7.01 1.17 -1.03
CA ARG A 58 -7.79 2.38 -1.29
C ARG A 58 -7.69 3.37 -0.14
N LEU A 59 -7.86 2.91 1.11
CA LEU A 59 -7.76 3.78 2.30
C LEU A 59 -6.35 4.38 2.44
N ALA A 60 -5.30 3.58 2.23
CA ALA A 60 -3.93 4.09 2.22
C ALA A 60 -3.72 5.18 1.17
N LEU A 61 -4.23 4.98 -0.05
CA LEU A 61 -4.14 5.95 -1.13
C LEU A 61 -4.95 7.22 -0.85
N GLN A 62 -6.10 7.11 -0.18
CA GLN A 62 -6.88 8.25 0.28
C GLN A 62 -6.12 9.07 1.33
N GLU A 63 -5.47 8.41 2.30
CA GLU A 63 -4.68 9.07 3.34
C GLU A 63 -3.47 9.83 2.75
N LEU A 64 -2.88 9.31 1.67
CA LEU A 64 -1.78 9.95 0.95
C LEU A 64 -2.21 11.14 0.09
N GLY A 65 -3.52 11.30 -0.16
CA GLY A 65 -4.10 12.46 -0.82
C GLY A 65 -4.50 12.25 -2.29
N PRO A 66 -5.02 13.30 -2.96
CA PRO A 66 -5.74 13.21 -4.24
C PRO A 66 -4.88 12.69 -5.41
N VAL A 67 -3.57 12.91 -5.37
CA VAL A 67 -2.63 12.38 -6.37
C VAL A 67 -2.60 10.85 -6.33
N TRP A 68 -2.59 10.27 -5.12
CA TRP A 68 -2.54 8.83 -4.91
C TRP A 68 -3.88 8.15 -5.19
N ILE A 69 -5.00 8.87 -4.99
CA ILE A 69 -6.33 8.40 -5.42
C ILE A 69 -6.36 8.19 -6.94
N LYS A 70 -5.92 9.18 -7.72
CA LYS A 70 -5.83 9.06 -9.20
C LYS A 70 -4.87 7.95 -9.62
N PHE A 71 -3.76 7.80 -8.90
CA PHE A 71 -2.82 6.71 -9.15
C PHE A 71 -3.47 5.33 -8.90
N GLY A 72 -4.25 5.18 -7.82
CA GLY A 72 -5.05 3.98 -7.56
C GLY A 72 -6.04 3.67 -8.68
N GLN A 73 -6.71 4.69 -9.22
CA GLN A 73 -7.61 4.54 -10.37
C GLN A 73 -6.86 4.12 -11.65
N MET A 74 -5.65 4.63 -11.89
CA MET A 74 -4.84 4.14 -13.00
C MET A 74 -4.41 2.67 -12.79
N LEU A 75 -4.04 2.30 -11.56
CA LEU A 75 -3.68 0.92 -11.21
C LEU A 75 -4.86 -0.04 -11.32
N SER A 76 -6.10 0.39 -11.06
CA SER A 76 -7.29 -0.46 -11.19
C SER A 76 -7.54 -0.93 -12.63
N THR A 77 -7.09 -0.15 -13.61
CA THR A 77 -7.12 -0.54 -15.03
C THR A 77 -6.06 -1.60 -15.37
N ARG A 78 -4.97 -1.65 -14.59
CA ARG A 78 -3.89 -2.63 -14.71
C ARG A 78 -4.19 -3.87 -13.87
N ARG A 79 -5.31 -4.55 -14.20
CA ARG A 79 -5.74 -5.81 -13.57
C ARG A 79 -4.74 -6.97 -13.71
N ASP A 80 -3.74 -6.82 -14.57
CA ASP A 80 -2.66 -7.79 -14.74
C ASP A 80 -1.68 -7.78 -13.54
N LEU A 81 -1.56 -6.64 -12.84
CA LEU A 81 -0.64 -6.46 -11.72
C LEU A 81 -1.24 -6.91 -10.39
N PHE A 82 -2.56 -7.00 -10.29
CA PHE A 82 -3.26 -7.22 -9.04
C PHE A 82 -4.42 -8.22 -9.21
N PRO A 83 -4.70 -9.06 -8.20
CA PRO A 83 -5.92 -9.83 -8.14
C PRO A 83 -7.17 -8.98 -8.44
N PRO A 84 -8.18 -9.51 -9.16
CA PRO A 84 -9.36 -8.75 -9.57
C PRO A 84 -10.11 -8.10 -8.41
N GLN A 85 -10.06 -8.72 -7.22
CA GLN A 85 -10.65 -8.21 -5.97
C GLN A 85 -10.01 -6.89 -5.50
N ILE A 86 -8.72 -6.68 -5.79
CA ILE A 86 -7.98 -5.47 -5.42
C ILE A 86 -8.26 -4.38 -6.45
N ALA A 87 -8.22 -4.73 -7.73
CA ALA A 87 -8.51 -3.79 -8.80
C ALA A 87 -9.93 -3.23 -8.71
N ASP A 88 -10.91 -4.05 -8.35
CA ASP A 88 -12.30 -3.61 -8.17
C ASP A 88 -12.43 -2.57 -7.04
N GLN A 89 -11.80 -2.83 -5.88
CA GLN A 89 -11.76 -1.91 -4.75
C GLN A 89 -11.08 -0.57 -5.06
N LEU A 90 -10.07 -0.56 -5.93
CA LEU A 90 -9.40 0.65 -6.41
C LEU A 90 -10.22 1.43 -7.45
N ALA A 91 -11.09 0.74 -8.19
CA ALA A 91 -11.98 1.35 -9.17
C ALA A 91 -13.20 2.01 -8.51
N LEU A 92 -13.60 1.56 -7.32
CA LEU A 92 -14.64 2.23 -6.54
C LEU A 92 -14.26 3.68 -6.25
N ALA A 93 -15.08 4.61 -6.74
CA ALA A 93 -14.93 6.03 -6.47
C ALA A 93 -15.03 6.32 -4.95
N PRO A 94 -14.32 7.34 -4.44
CA PRO A 94 -14.60 7.88 -3.12
C PRO A 94 -16.03 8.44 -3.12
N GLY A 95 -16.94 7.77 -2.39
CA GLY A 95 -18.23 8.33 -2.02
C GLY A 95 -18.07 9.30 -0.87
#